data_AF-G2QE94-F1
#
_entry.id   AF-G2QE94-F1
#
_cell.length_a   1.000
_cell.length_b   1.000
_cell.length_c   1.000
_cell.angle_alpha   90.00
_cell.angle_beta   90.00
_cell.angle_gamma   90.00
#
_symmetry.space_group_name_H-M   'P 1'
#
loop_
_entity.id
_entity.type
_entity.pdbx_description
1 polymer ?
#
loop_
_entity_poly.entity_id
_entity_poly.type
_entity_poly.pdbx_seq_one_letter_code
_entity_poly.pdbx_strand_id
1 'polypeptide(L)'
;MPPKQAKQRPSGGAAAAAAASPRGRPPAAVTAAAARRNRPSDVQPGDPIPQGKKRRYRPGTLALKEIRRYQSNTDLLMSKLPFARLVREIALQFQPSREELRWQSQAILALQESAEAFLVHLFEDTNLCAIHAKRVTIMQKDIQLARRIRGVWGGAGWI
;
A
#
# COMPACT_ATOMS: atom_id res chain seq x y z
N MET A 1 -6.76 -71.80 5.59
CA MET A 1 -7.99 -72.61 5.46
C MET A 1 -8.86 -72.42 6.69
N PRO A 2 -10.09 -71.89 6.57
CA PRO A 2 -11.19 -72.14 7.50
C PRO A 2 -11.93 -73.44 7.09
N PRO A 3 -12.68 -74.09 7.99
CA PRO A 3 -14.14 -74.04 7.81
C PRO A 3 -14.98 -74.22 9.10
N LYS A 4 -16.18 -73.63 9.12
CA LYS A 4 -17.45 -74.40 9.25
C LYS A 4 -18.68 -73.54 8.92
N GLN A 5 -19.43 -74.06 7.95
CA GLN A 5 -20.77 -73.76 7.40
C GLN A 5 -21.88 -73.90 8.47
N ALA A 6 -23.19 -73.63 8.30
CA ALA A 6 -24.08 -72.88 7.39
C ALA A 6 -25.54 -73.12 7.90
N LYS A 7 -26.51 -72.24 7.56
CA LYS A 7 -27.96 -72.56 7.38
C LYS A 7 -28.68 -71.30 6.86
N GLN A 8 -28.93 -71.15 5.55
CA GLN A 8 -30.07 -71.59 4.72
C GLN A 8 -31.39 -70.78 4.85
N ARG A 9 -31.86 -70.27 3.69
CA ARG A 9 -33.11 -69.52 3.37
C ARG A 9 -34.32 -70.46 3.17
N PRO A 10 -35.57 -69.94 3.06
CA PRO A 10 -36.25 -69.81 1.74
C PRO A 10 -37.02 -68.46 1.60
N SER A 11 -37.18 -67.76 0.47
CA SER A 11 -37.82 -67.97 -0.85
C SER A 11 -39.36 -67.74 -0.92
N GLY A 12 -39.79 -66.85 -1.83
CA GLY A 12 -41.18 -66.67 -2.33
C GLY A 12 -41.91 -65.46 -1.72
N GLY A 13 -42.67 -64.62 -2.43
CA GLY A 13 -43.19 -64.60 -3.80
C GLY A 13 -43.99 -63.29 -4.02
N ALA A 14 -44.27 -62.97 -5.28
CA ALA A 14 -44.74 -61.68 -5.81
C ALA A 14 -46.23 -61.32 -5.56
N ALA A 15 -46.59 -60.00 -5.62
CA ALA A 15 -47.54 -59.44 -6.61
C ALA A 15 -47.98 -57.96 -6.35
N ALA A 16 -47.89 -57.15 -7.43
CA ALA A 16 -48.77 -56.05 -7.93
C ALA A 16 -49.15 -54.81 -7.06
N ALA A 17 -48.67 -53.60 -7.43
CA ALA A 17 -49.37 -52.50 -8.15
C ALA A 17 -50.11 -51.50 -7.21
N ALA A 18 -50.09 -50.17 -7.32
CA ALA A 18 -49.81 -49.23 -8.41
C ALA A 18 -49.48 -47.79 -7.89
N ALA A 19 -49.02 -46.94 -8.82
CA ALA A 19 -49.18 -45.47 -8.91
C ALA A 19 -47.95 -44.53 -8.68
N ALA A 20 -47.50 -43.98 -9.82
CA ALA A 20 -47.05 -42.60 -10.08
C ALA A 20 -45.59 -42.14 -9.77
N SER A 21 -44.76 -42.30 -10.81
CA SER A 21 -43.73 -41.43 -11.45
C SER A 21 -43.03 -40.23 -10.77
N PRO A 22 -41.81 -39.85 -11.27
CA PRO A 22 -40.70 -39.33 -10.46
C PRO A 22 -40.37 -37.86 -10.73
N ARG A 23 -39.59 -37.24 -9.83
CA ARG A 23 -38.66 -36.11 -10.08
C ARG A 23 -37.88 -35.89 -8.78
N GLY A 24 -36.55 -35.83 -8.73
CA GLY A 24 -35.64 -35.19 -9.66
C GLY A 24 -35.10 -33.90 -9.02
N ARG A 25 -33.95 -34.01 -8.35
CA ARG A 25 -32.95 -33.00 -7.90
C ARG A 25 -32.83 -31.76 -8.82
N PRO A 26 -32.18 -30.62 -8.44
CA PRO A 26 -32.09 -29.80 -7.21
C PRO A 26 -32.71 -28.37 -7.47
N PRO A 27 -32.58 -27.32 -6.62
CA PRO A 27 -33.41 -26.12 -6.75
C PRO A 27 -33.00 -25.22 -7.93
N ALA A 28 -34.01 -24.79 -8.70
CA ALA A 28 -33.86 -23.91 -9.84
C ALA A 28 -33.49 -22.47 -9.44
N ALA A 29 -32.39 -22.01 -10.03
CA ALA A 29 -32.08 -20.64 -10.44
C ALA A 29 -32.86 -19.47 -9.79
N VAL A 30 -32.27 -18.86 -8.76
CA VAL A 30 -32.45 -17.42 -8.50
C VAL A 30 -31.60 -16.62 -9.48
N THR A 31 -32.10 -16.39 -10.70
CA THR A 31 -31.60 -15.28 -11.52
C THR A 31 -32.22 -13.98 -11.01
N ALA A 32 -31.78 -13.55 -9.84
CA ALA A 32 -31.94 -12.15 -9.45
C ALA A 32 -30.83 -11.36 -10.18
N ALA A 33 -31.08 -11.06 -11.45
CA ALA A 33 -30.36 -10.01 -12.14
C ALA A 33 -30.66 -8.71 -11.40
N ALA A 34 -29.85 -8.40 -10.39
CA ALA A 34 -29.82 -7.10 -9.76
C ALA A 34 -29.33 -6.12 -10.83
N ALA A 35 -30.29 -5.54 -11.57
CA ALA A 35 -30.06 -4.40 -12.41
C ALA A 35 -29.36 -3.34 -11.56
N ARG A 36 -28.06 -3.15 -11.79
CA ARG A 36 -27.33 -2.00 -11.27
C ARG A 36 -27.97 -0.78 -11.94
N ARG A 37 -28.98 -0.21 -11.28
CA ARG A 37 -29.56 1.07 -11.65
C ARG A 37 -28.42 2.09 -11.54
N ASN A 38 -27.88 2.48 -12.69
CA ASN A 38 -27.12 3.71 -12.80
C ASN A 38 -28.14 4.83 -12.59
N ARG A 39 -28.31 5.28 -11.34
CA ARG A 39 -29.15 6.45 -11.07
C ARG A 39 -28.44 7.65 -11.68
N PRO A 40 -29.02 8.35 -12.68
CA PRO A 40 -28.60 9.72 -12.91
C PRO A 40 -28.87 10.46 -11.60
N SER A 41 -27.85 11.13 -11.07
CA SER A 41 -28.00 11.95 -9.88
C SER A 41 -29.10 12.97 -10.16
N ASP A 42 -30.21 12.89 -9.44
CA ASP A 42 -31.32 13.84 -9.44
C ASP A 42 -30.81 15.18 -8.86
N VAL A 43 -30.00 15.88 -9.64
CA VAL A 43 -29.32 17.12 -9.26
C VAL A 43 -29.83 18.17 -10.24
N GLN A 44 -30.69 19.05 -9.73
CA GLN A 44 -31.19 20.17 -10.51
C GLN A 44 -30.17 21.32 -10.53
N PRO A 45 -30.22 22.21 -11.54
CA PRO A 45 -29.41 23.42 -11.55
C PRO A 45 -29.69 24.28 -10.31
N GLY A 46 -28.73 24.37 -9.39
CA GLY A 46 -28.87 25.07 -8.11
C GLY A 46 -28.75 24.18 -6.87
N ASP A 47 -28.84 22.85 -7.03
CA ASP A 47 -28.63 21.91 -5.93
C ASP A 47 -27.15 21.81 -5.55
N PRO A 48 -26.82 21.69 -4.25
CA PRO A 48 -25.44 21.45 -3.84
C PRO A 48 -24.96 20.12 -4.43
N ILE A 49 -23.83 20.16 -5.14
CA ILE A 49 -23.21 18.98 -5.75
C ILE A 49 -23.08 17.90 -4.66
N PRO A 50 -23.62 16.68 -4.86
CA PRO A 50 -23.51 15.62 -3.88
C PRO A 50 -22.03 15.29 -3.68
N GLN A 51 -21.44 15.77 -2.58
CA GLN A 51 -20.08 15.40 -2.21
C GLN A 51 -20.12 13.92 -1.82
N GLY A 52 -19.65 13.05 -2.72
CA GLY A 52 -19.60 11.62 -2.49
C GLY A 52 -18.90 11.32 -1.16
N LYS A 53 -19.46 10.37 -0.39
CA LYS A 53 -18.91 9.98 0.93
C LYS A 53 -17.42 9.67 0.80
N LYS A 54 -16.57 10.33 1.58
CA LYS A 54 -15.14 10.05 1.65
C LYS A 54 -14.93 8.58 2.02
N ARG A 55 -14.33 7.80 1.11
CA ARG A 55 -14.08 6.37 1.34
C ARG A 55 -13.05 6.20 2.46
N ARG A 56 -13.44 5.52 3.55
CA ARG A 56 -12.53 5.13 4.62
C ARG A 56 -11.78 3.85 4.22
N TYR A 57 -10.46 3.91 4.27
CA TYR A 57 -9.60 2.75 4.02
C TYR A 57 -9.35 1.98 5.31
N ARG A 58 -9.07 0.68 5.17
CA ARG A 58 -8.59 -0.12 6.31
C ARG A 58 -7.20 0.41 6.74
N PRO A 59 -6.85 0.32 8.04
CA PRO A 59 -5.51 0.67 8.50
C PRO A 59 -4.42 -0.01 7.65
N GLY A 60 -3.36 0.73 7.33
CA GLY A 60 -2.26 0.25 6.48
C GLY A 60 -2.53 0.22 4.96
N THR A 61 -3.79 0.23 4.51
CA THR A 61 -4.10 0.14 3.06
C THR A 61 -3.61 1.37 2.28
N LEU A 62 -3.78 2.57 2.84
CA LEU A 62 -3.28 3.80 2.21
C LEU A 62 -1.76 3.84 2.20
N ALA A 63 -1.12 3.52 3.32
CA ALA A 63 0.33 3.47 3.42
C ALA A 63 0.95 2.52 2.38
N LEU A 64 0.40 1.30 2.22
CA LEU A 64 0.89 0.36 1.21
C LEU A 64 0.69 0.87 -0.23
N LYS A 65 -0.39 1.61 -0.49
CA LYS A 65 -0.63 2.21 -1.80
C LYS A 65 0.35 3.35 -2.08
N GLU A 66 0.62 4.17 -1.08
CA GLU A 66 1.59 5.27 -1.15
C GLU A 66 3.02 4.74 -1.35
N ILE A 67 3.44 3.72 -0.58
CA ILE A 67 4.75 3.09 -0.74
C ILE A 67 4.94 2.61 -2.18
N ARG A 68 3.97 1.85 -2.71
CA ARG A 68 4.05 1.35 -4.10
C ARG A 68 4.11 2.47 -5.13
N ARG A 69 3.33 3.54 -4.93
CA ARG A 69 3.31 4.71 -5.82
C ARG A 69 4.65 5.46 -5.78
N TYR A 70 5.22 5.69 -4.60
CA TYR A 70 6.48 6.42 -4.46
C TYR A 70 7.70 5.59 -4.88
N GLN A 71 7.61 4.26 -4.82
CA GLN A 71 8.67 3.38 -5.34
C GLN A 71 8.59 3.17 -6.86
N SER A 72 7.43 3.37 -7.49
CA SER A 72 7.30 3.27 -8.95
C SER A 72 7.69 4.54 -9.69
N ASN A 73 7.68 5.69 -9.00
CA ASN A 73 7.93 7.00 -9.58
C ASN A 73 9.26 7.56 -9.08
N THR A 74 9.84 8.47 -9.85
CA THR A 74 11.09 9.17 -9.52
C THR A 74 10.91 10.68 -9.43
N ASP A 75 9.69 11.13 -9.13
CA ASP A 75 9.37 12.55 -8.98
C ASP A 75 10.00 13.11 -7.70
N LEU A 76 10.51 14.34 -7.76
CA LEU A 76 10.99 15.06 -6.57
C LEU A 76 9.85 15.32 -5.59
N LEU A 77 10.07 14.99 -4.31
CA LEU A 77 9.05 15.03 -3.26
C LEU A 77 9.10 16.34 -2.46
N MET A 78 10.26 17.00 -2.37
CA MET A 78 10.37 18.28 -1.68
C MET A 78 9.90 19.44 -2.58
N SER A 79 9.24 20.42 -1.94
CA SER A 79 8.84 21.64 -2.65
C SER A 79 10.06 22.46 -3.05
N LYS A 80 10.15 22.81 -4.35
CA LYS A 80 11.32 23.46 -4.95
C LYS A 80 11.67 24.81 -4.32
N LEU A 81 10.67 25.68 -4.08
CA LEU A 81 10.90 27.04 -3.59
C LEU A 81 11.44 27.07 -2.14
N PRO A 82 10.85 26.34 -1.16
CA PRO A 82 11.42 26.22 0.18
C PRO A 82 12.86 25.66 0.17
N PHE A 83 13.11 24.61 -0.62
CA PHE A 83 14.45 24.01 -0.72
C PHE A 83 15.47 25.03 -1.28
N ALA A 84 15.10 25.75 -2.35
CA ALA A 84 15.95 26.79 -2.92
C ALA A 84 16.26 27.94 -1.94
N ARG A 85 15.31 28.32 -1.08
CA ARG A 85 15.52 29.33 -0.02
C ARG A 85 16.51 28.82 1.02
N LEU A 86 16.35 27.58 1.47
CA LEU A 86 17.25 26.95 2.43
C LEU A 86 18.68 26.87 1.91
N VAL A 87 18.88 26.45 0.65
CA VAL A 87 20.21 26.40 0.03
C VAL A 87 20.89 27.78 0.03
N ARG A 88 20.15 28.83 -0.31
CA ARG A 88 20.67 30.20 -0.30
C ARG A 88 20.99 30.70 1.11
N GLU A 89 20.12 30.40 2.07
CA GLU A 89 20.35 30.75 3.49
C GLU A 89 21.63 30.12 4.02
N ILE A 90 21.84 28.83 3.77
CA ILE A 90 23.05 28.11 4.17
C ILE A 90 24.28 28.71 3.46
N ALA A 91 24.21 28.99 2.16
CA ALA A 91 25.33 29.54 1.41
C ALA A 91 25.78 30.92 1.93
N LEU A 92 24.85 31.75 2.42
CA LEU A 92 25.17 33.04 3.02
C LEU A 92 26.01 32.91 4.31
N GLN A 93 25.88 31.82 5.06
CA GLN A 93 26.68 31.58 6.27
C GLN A 93 28.18 31.37 5.94
N PHE A 94 28.48 30.85 4.75
CA PHE A 94 29.86 30.54 4.35
C PHE A 94 30.54 31.66 3.55
N GLN A 95 29.76 32.52 2.89
CA GLN A 95 30.28 33.62 2.08
C GLN A 95 29.54 34.94 2.36
N PRO A 96 29.79 35.59 3.52
CA PRO A 96 29.09 36.81 3.89
C PRO A 96 29.61 38.10 3.22
N SER A 97 30.80 38.07 2.59
CA SER A 97 31.56 39.31 2.28
C SER A 97 31.78 39.65 0.79
N ARG A 98 31.24 38.89 -0.18
CA ARG A 98 31.46 39.17 -1.60
C ARG A 98 30.28 38.77 -2.48
N GLU A 99 29.48 39.78 -2.86
CA GLU A 99 28.39 39.72 -3.85
C GLU A 99 27.34 38.61 -3.63
N GLU A 100 26.09 38.89 -4.00
CA GLU A 100 25.05 37.86 -3.92
C GLU A 100 25.43 36.68 -4.83
N LEU A 101 25.60 35.48 -4.26
CA LEU A 101 25.85 34.28 -5.07
C LEU A 101 24.70 34.08 -6.07
N ARG A 102 25.06 34.08 -7.36
CA ARG A 102 24.14 33.74 -8.43
C ARG A 102 24.02 32.23 -8.55
N TRP A 103 22.79 31.74 -8.61
CA TRP A 103 22.49 30.31 -8.70
C TRP A 103 21.88 29.98 -10.04
N GLN A 104 22.43 28.94 -10.69
CA GLN A 104 21.79 28.31 -11.83
C GLN A 104 20.61 27.46 -11.35
N SER A 105 19.50 27.45 -12.11
CA SER A 105 18.33 26.62 -11.79
C SER A 105 18.67 25.12 -11.76
N GLN A 106 19.49 24.65 -12.71
CA GLN A 106 19.94 23.26 -12.77
C GLN A 106 20.81 22.85 -11.59
N ALA A 107 21.63 23.77 -11.05
CA ALA A 107 22.44 23.50 -9.86
C ALA A 107 21.57 23.25 -8.62
N ILE A 108 20.50 24.03 -8.44
CA ILE A 108 19.55 23.84 -7.33
C ILE A 108 18.81 22.50 -7.49
N LEU A 109 18.42 22.13 -8.72
CA LEU A 109 17.79 20.84 -8.99
C LEU A 109 18.73 19.66 -8.66
N ALA A 110 19.99 19.72 -9.10
CA ALA A 110 20.97 18.68 -8.80
C ALA A 110 21.22 18.53 -7.30
N LEU A 111 21.29 19.65 -6.55
CA LEU A 111 21.38 19.61 -5.09
C LEU A 111 20.15 18.97 -4.45
N GLN A 112 18.96 19.26 -4.99
CA GLN A 112 17.71 18.67 -4.49
C GLN A 112 17.67 17.16 -4.75
N GLU A 113 18.00 16.72 -5.96
CA GLU A 113 18.09 15.30 -6.32
C GLU A 113 19.05 14.54 -5.41
N SER A 114 20.25 15.10 -5.20
CA SER A 114 21.26 14.50 -4.32
C SER A 114 20.77 14.41 -2.86
N ALA A 115 20.14 15.48 -2.34
CA ALA A 115 19.63 15.51 -0.98
C ALA A 115 18.48 14.51 -0.76
N GLU A 116 17.52 14.44 -1.69
CA GLU A 116 16.41 13.48 -1.61
C GLU A 116 16.92 12.04 -1.71
N ALA A 117 17.82 11.76 -2.66
CA ALA A 117 18.44 10.44 -2.78
C ALA A 117 19.14 10.06 -1.47
N PHE A 118 19.96 10.94 -0.89
CA PHE A 118 20.63 10.67 0.38
C PHE A 118 19.65 10.33 1.51
N LEU A 119 18.57 11.11 1.65
CA LEU A 119 17.57 10.91 2.70
C LEU A 119 16.81 9.60 2.52
N VAL A 120 16.45 9.22 1.29
CA VAL A 120 15.78 7.94 1.01
C VAL A 120 16.65 6.77 1.46
N HIS A 121 17.91 6.72 1.04
CA HIS A 121 18.83 5.64 1.45
C HIS A 121 19.05 5.61 2.96
N LEU A 122 19.17 6.78 3.61
CA LEU A 122 19.30 6.84 5.07
C LEU A 122 18.04 6.31 5.78
N PHE A 123 16.85 6.57 5.24
CA PHE A 123 15.59 6.06 5.79
C PHE A 123 15.40 4.57 5.54
N GLU A 124 15.92 4.01 4.46
CA GLU A 124 15.98 2.57 4.24
C GLU A 124 16.82 1.87 5.33
N ASP A 125 18.02 2.38 5.59
CA ASP A 125 18.91 1.89 6.66
C ASP A 125 18.25 2.03 8.05
N THR A 126 17.58 3.16 8.29
CA THR A 126 16.82 3.43 9.52
C THR A 126 15.67 2.44 9.70
N ASN A 127 14.96 2.11 8.62
CA ASN A 127 13.85 1.17 8.64
C ASN A 127 14.33 -0.24 8.99
N LEU A 128 15.49 -0.67 8.46
CA LEU A 128 16.11 -1.93 8.86
C LEU A 128 16.45 -1.96 10.36
N CYS A 129 16.95 -0.86 10.92
CA CYS A 129 17.20 -0.74 12.36
C CYS A 129 15.90 -0.86 13.19
N ALA A 130 14.80 -0.27 12.73
CA ALA A 130 13.50 -0.38 13.40
C ALA A 130 12.97 -1.82 13.38
N ILE A 131 13.08 -2.51 12.24
CA ILE A 131 12.68 -3.91 12.06
C ILE A 131 13.53 -4.83 12.93
N HIS A 132 14.84 -4.59 13.00
CA HIS A 132 15.75 -5.34 13.87
C HIS A 132 15.33 -5.25 15.35
N ALA A 133 14.79 -4.11 15.77
CA ALA A 133 14.23 -3.89 17.09
C ALA A 133 12.74 -4.32 17.25
N LYS A 134 12.20 -5.12 16.30
CA LYS A 134 10.82 -5.63 16.29
C LYS A 134 9.73 -4.54 16.30
N ARG A 135 10.00 -3.38 15.70
CA ARG A 135 9.03 -2.27 15.57
C ARG A 135 8.68 -2.01 14.11
N VAL A 136 7.50 -1.42 13.90
CA VAL A 136 7.05 -0.93 12.59
C VAL A 136 7.25 0.60 12.47
N THR A 137 7.23 1.31 13.60
CA THR A 137 7.41 2.76 13.65
C THR A 137 8.89 3.10 13.86
N ILE A 138 9.46 3.88 12.95
CA ILE A 138 10.81 4.44 13.06
C ILE A 138 10.89 5.48 14.19
N MET A 139 12.05 5.55 14.83
CA MET A 139 12.33 6.48 15.93
C MET A 139 13.68 7.19 15.70
N GLN A 140 13.91 8.30 16.43
CA GLN A 140 15.15 9.07 16.34
C GLN A 140 16.41 8.21 16.61
N LYS A 141 16.33 7.27 17.56
CA LYS A 141 17.41 6.34 17.87
C LYS A 141 17.81 5.44 16.69
N ASP A 142 16.86 5.12 15.82
CA ASP A 142 17.12 4.28 14.63
C ASP A 142 17.94 5.07 13.61
N ILE A 143 17.62 6.37 13.42
CA ILE A 143 18.37 7.28 12.55
C ILE A 143 19.78 7.51 13.10
N GLN A 144 19.90 7.75 14.41
CA GLN A 144 21.19 7.93 15.06
C GLN A 144 22.08 6.68 14.92
N LEU A 145 21.50 5.50 15.10
CA LEU A 145 22.19 4.23 14.91
C LEU A 145 22.63 4.04 13.45
N ALA A 146 21.73 4.25 12.49
CA ALA A 146 22.04 4.14 11.06
C ALA A 146 23.19 5.07 10.67
N ARG A 147 23.13 6.35 11.08
CA ARG A 147 24.22 7.33 10.84
C ARG A 147 25.54 6.90 11.47
N ARG A 148 25.50 6.34 12.69
CA ARG A 148 26.69 5.86 13.39
C ARG A 148 27.35 4.68 12.68
N ILE A 149 26.56 3.73 12.17
CA ILE A 149 27.07 2.55 11.45
C ILE A 149 27.63 2.95 10.08
N ARG A 150 27.01 3.90 9.37
CA ARG A 150 27.51 4.46 8.10
C ARG A 150 28.86 5.16 8.22
N GLY A 151 29.25 5.53 9.44
CA GLY A 151 30.49 6.24 9.73
C GLY A 151 30.50 7.68 9.23
N VAL A 152 31.67 8.30 9.34
CA VAL A 152 31.88 9.73 9.07
C VAL A 152 31.53 10.09 7.62
N TRP A 153 31.86 9.18 6.70
CA TRP A 153 31.72 9.38 5.25
C TRP A 153 30.30 9.14 4.74
N GLY A 154 29.49 8.33 5.42
CA GLY A 154 28.17 7.93 4.96
C GLY A 154 26.99 8.65 5.62
N GLY A 155 27.17 9.25 6.80
CA GLY A 155 26.05 9.82 7.57
C GLY A 155 26.37 11.00 8.47
N ALA A 156 27.63 11.27 8.80
CA ALA A 156 27.98 12.36 9.71
C ALA A 156 28.27 13.68 8.99
N GLY A 157 28.76 13.65 7.74
CA GLY A 157 29.42 14.81 7.16
C GLY A 157 30.71 15.12 7.93
N TRP A 158 31.64 15.84 7.30
CA TRP A 158 32.86 16.25 7.99
C TRP A 158 32.49 17.17 9.17
N ILE A 159 32.73 16.69 10.39
CA ILE A 159 33.05 17.51 11.55
C ILE A 159 34.56 17.60 11.59
#